data_AF-A0A6L8KFP8-F1
#
_entry.id   AF-A0A6L8KFP8-F1
#
_cell.length_a   1.000
_cell.length_b   1.000
_cell.length_c   1.000
_cell.angle_alpha   90.00
_cell.angle_beta   90.00
_cell.angle_gamma   90.00
#
_symmetry.space_group_name_H-M   'P 1'
#
loop_
_entity.id
_entity.type
_entity.pdbx_description
1 polymer ?
#
loop_
_entity_poly.entity_id
_entity_poly.type
_entity_poly.pdbx_seq_one_letter_code
_entity_poly.pdbx_strand_id
1 'polypeptide(L)'
;MTLFNSPSRFESAHVNEIALRKGKSDFHPNKKGVLVQDAHENLTIRGAFGPMSVSFGMVGPPRLDIHKTGELAFSHIQGLFALICTEDYQDPLKMRLLPQEQFIWYDWYTYSDWGNPQAVEIAKRVNSWECLANIDSAEGYFKATLRQSDEGLFWALEWNQYLRLVGGISLSRMSVFEGLPDEGWMATPEGRMRQNIPHDTDSDQLFSGVVSQSE
;
A
#
# COMPACT_ATOMS: atom_id res chain seq x y z
N MET A 1 -8.56 -5.99 3.53
CA MET A 1 -7.08 -5.95 3.54
C MET A 1 -6.63 -6.47 4.91
N THR A 2 -5.90 -7.57 4.97
CA THR A 2 -5.92 -8.47 6.14
C THR A 2 -4.70 -8.27 7.05
N LEU A 3 -4.94 -8.15 8.36
CA LEU A 3 -3.90 -8.21 9.40
C LEU A 3 -3.07 -9.50 9.33
N PHE A 4 -3.57 -10.53 8.66
CA PHE A 4 -2.90 -11.81 8.45
C PHE A 4 -1.59 -11.72 7.69
N ASN A 5 -1.38 -10.64 6.92
CA ASN A 5 -0.15 -10.40 6.16
C ASN A 5 0.86 -9.54 6.93
N SER A 6 0.48 -8.97 8.09
CA SER A 6 1.33 -8.08 8.87
C SER A 6 2.46 -8.84 9.57
N PRO A 7 3.72 -8.36 9.52
CA PRO A 7 4.82 -8.94 10.30
C PRO A 7 4.53 -8.94 11.79
N SER A 8 3.79 -7.92 12.29
CA SER A 8 3.45 -7.79 13.70
C SER A 8 2.57 -8.93 14.23
N ARG A 9 1.97 -9.75 13.35
CA ARG A 9 1.26 -10.98 13.76
C ARG A 9 2.19 -11.96 14.47
N PHE A 10 3.45 -12.02 14.07
CA PHE A 10 4.44 -12.91 14.68
C PHE A 10 5.10 -12.28 15.92
N GLU A 11 5.07 -10.96 16.03
CA GLU A 11 5.77 -10.19 17.06
C GLU A 11 4.85 -9.86 18.25
N SER A 12 3.54 -9.76 18.04
CA SER A 12 2.56 -9.40 19.07
C SER A 12 1.40 -10.40 19.16
N ALA A 13 1.29 -11.05 20.32
CA ALA A 13 0.21 -11.97 20.63
C ALA A 13 -1.18 -11.29 20.56
N HIS A 14 -1.25 -10.03 21.00
CA HIS A 14 -2.48 -9.24 20.98
C HIS A 14 -2.95 -8.96 19.54
N VAL A 15 -2.03 -8.57 18.66
CA VAL A 15 -2.32 -8.30 17.24
C VAL A 15 -2.78 -9.56 16.54
N ASN A 16 -2.11 -10.69 16.81
CA ASN A 16 -2.52 -11.98 16.28
C ASN A 16 -3.94 -12.37 16.74
N GLU A 17 -4.29 -12.11 18.00
CA GLU A 17 -5.65 -12.35 18.51
C GLU A 17 -6.69 -11.47 17.80
N ILE A 18 -6.41 -10.18 17.59
CA ILE A 18 -7.30 -9.29 16.83
C ILE A 18 -7.46 -9.77 15.38
N ALA A 19 -6.37 -10.17 14.73
CA ALA A 19 -6.37 -10.69 13.37
C ALA A 19 -7.27 -11.93 13.26
N LEU A 20 -7.05 -12.91 14.15
CA LEU A 20 -7.86 -14.13 14.24
C LEU A 20 -9.34 -13.82 14.52
N ARG A 21 -9.62 -12.90 15.45
CA ARG A 21 -11.00 -12.51 15.79
C ARG A 21 -11.73 -11.90 14.60
N LYS A 22 -11.10 -10.97 13.86
CA LYS A 22 -11.68 -10.36 12.66
C LYS A 22 -11.84 -11.38 11.52
N GLY A 23 -10.84 -12.25 11.32
CA GLY A 23 -10.86 -13.28 10.27
C GLY A 23 -11.95 -14.34 10.43
N LYS A 24 -12.49 -14.54 11.64
CA LYS A 24 -13.57 -15.51 11.92
C LYS A 24 -14.94 -15.10 11.38
N SER A 25 -15.19 -13.80 11.21
CA SER A 25 -16.48 -13.29 10.76
C SER A 25 -16.47 -12.75 9.33
N ASP A 26 -15.28 -12.53 8.76
CA ASP A 26 -15.13 -11.89 7.46
C ASP A 26 -15.05 -12.93 6.35
N PHE A 27 -15.86 -12.75 5.30
CA PHE A 27 -15.83 -13.60 4.11
C PHE A 27 -14.77 -13.13 3.12
N HIS A 28 -14.13 -14.08 2.45
CA HIS A 28 -13.15 -13.80 1.43
C HIS A 28 -13.83 -13.16 0.20
N PRO A 29 -13.32 -12.02 -0.31
CA PRO A 29 -13.99 -11.23 -1.33
C PRO A 29 -14.27 -11.99 -2.63
N ASN A 30 -13.45 -12.98 -2.96
CA ASN A 30 -13.50 -13.72 -4.22
C ASN A 30 -13.77 -15.24 -4.05
N LYS A 31 -13.87 -15.74 -2.80
CA LYS A 31 -14.12 -17.17 -2.52
C LYS A 31 -15.42 -17.27 -1.72
N LYS A 32 -16.54 -17.43 -2.43
CA LYS A 32 -17.88 -17.44 -1.82
C LYS A 32 -17.98 -18.50 -0.72
N GLY A 33 -18.39 -18.09 0.47
CA GLY A 33 -18.56 -18.97 1.63
C GLY A 33 -17.26 -19.35 2.36
N VAL A 34 -16.11 -18.87 1.91
CA VAL A 34 -14.82 -19.10 2.59
C VAL A 34 -14.51 -17.92 3.49
N LEU A 35 -14.21 -18.18 4.77
CA LEU A 35 -13.77 -17.13 5.69
C LEU A 35 -12.35 -16.70 5.38
N VAL A 36 -12.03 -15.45 5.70
CA VAL A 36 -10.69 -14.88 5.48
C VAL A 36 -9.60 -15.68 6.18
N GLN A 37 -9.86 -16.17 7.41
CA GLN A 37 -8.90 -17.00 8.15
C GLN A 37 -8.57 -18.32 7.44
N ASP A 38 -9.51 -18.86 6.65
CA ASP A 38 -9.41 -20.17 5.99
C ASP A 38 -8.96 -20.03 4.51
N ALA A 39 -8.82 -18.81 4.03
CA ALA A 39 -8.54 -18.49 2.63
C ALA A 39 -7.07 -18.66 2.24
N HIS A 40 -6.43 -19.73 2.71
CA HIS A 40 -5.06 -20.08 2.34
C HIS A 40 -4.91 -20.31 0.83
N GLU A 41 -3.73 -19.99 0.31
CA GLU A 41 -3.36 -20.30 -1.07
C GLU A 41 -2.28 -21.37 -1.11
N ASN A 42 -2.58 -22.48 -1.77
CA ASN A 42 -1.61 -23.55 -1.98
C ASN A 42 -0.90 -23.32 -3.31
N LEU A 43 0.37 -22.91 -3.26
CA LEU A 43 1.25 -22.88 -4.43
C LEU A 43 2.01 -24.21 -4.49
N THR A 44 1.87 -24.95 -5.59
CA THR A 44 2.66 -26.16 -5.82
C THR A 44 3.64 -25.91 -6.95
N ILE A 45 4.93 -25.87 -6.62
CA ILE A 45 6.01 -25.74 -7.60
C ILE A 45 6.50 -27.14 -7.94
N ARG A 46 6.47 -27.51 -9.22
CA ARG A 46 6.98 -28.80 -9.71
C ARG A 46 8.14 -28.55 -10.66
N GLY A 47 9.28 -29.16 -10.37
CA GLY A 47 10.47 -29.15 -11.24
C GLY A 47 10.91 -30.58 -11.56
N ALA A 48 11.44 -30.78 -12.76
CA ALA A 48 12.09 -32.02 -13.15
C ALA A 48 13.56 -31.75 -13.46
N PHE A 49 14.46 -32.51 -12.85
CA PHE A 49 15.90 -32.48 -13.11
C PHE A 49 16.34 -33.88 -13.56
N GLY A 50 16.36 -34.10 -14.88
CA GLY A 50 16.63 -35.42 -15.45
C GLY A 50 15.51 -36.43 -15.10
N PRO A 51 15.84 -37.62 -14.55
CA PRO A 51 14.82 -38.60 -14.13
C PRO A 51 14.18 -38.26 -12.77
N MET A 52 14.65 -37.23 -12.07
CA MET A 52 14.15 -36.86 -10.74
C MET A 52 13.07 -35.79 -10.86
N SER A 53 11.93 -36.03 -10.19
CA SER A 53 10.88 -35.01 -10.00
C SER A 53 10.93 -34.48 -8.57
N VAL A 54 10.83 -33.16 -8.42
CA VAL A 54 10.77 -32.48 -7.14
C VAL A 54 9.49 -31.64 -7.09
N SER A 55 8.72 -31.79 -6.03
CA SER A 55 7.52 -30.98 -5.77
C SER A 55 7.61 -30.29 -4.43
N PHE A 56 7.46 -28.96 -4.43
CA PHE A 56 7.36 -28.15 -3.22
C PHE A 56 5.94 -27.60 -3.10
N GLY A 57 5.31 -27.80 -1.95
CA GLY A 57 4.04 -27.17 -1.59
C GLY A 57 4.30 -26.02 -0.64
N MET A 58 3.84 -24.82 -0.98
CA MET A 58 3.86 -23.65 -0.12
C MET A 58 2.41 -23.21 0.16
N VAL A 59 2.10 -22.97 1.42
CA VAL A 59 0.82 -22.39 1.82
C VAL A 59 1.06 -20.91 2.12
N GLY A 60 0.67 -20.04 1.18
CA GLY A 60 0.74 -18.59 1.32
C GLY A 60 -0.50 -18.04 2.02
N PRO A 61 -0.38 -16.87 2.66
CA PRO A 61 -1.54 -16.15 3.17
C PRO A 61 -2.41 -15.62 2.00
N PRO A 62 -3.66 -15.18 2.26
CA PRO A 62 -4.56 -14.70 1.21
C PRO A 62 -3.93 -13.57 0.38
N ARG A 63 -3.95 -13.68 -0.95
CA ARG A 63 -3.47 -12.61 -1.84
C ARG A 63 -4.42 -11.42 -1.82
N LEU A 64 -3.82 -10.24 -1.96
CA LEU A 64 -4.56 -9.00 -2.10
C LEU A 64 -5.14 -8.92 -3.52
N ASP A 65 -6.40 -8.53 -3.60
CA ASP A 65 -7.04 -8.17 -4.87
C ASP A 65 -6.66 -6.74 -5.21
N ILE A 66 -5.81 -6.55 -6.22
CA ILE A 66 -5.25 -5.24 -6.59
C ILE A 66 -6.35 -4.25 -6.96
N HIS A 67 -7.43 -4.68 -7.61
CA HIS A 67 -8.53 -3.79 -7.99
C HIS A 67 -9.25 -3.23 -6.76
N LYS A 68 -9.59 -4.11 -5.80
CA LYS A 68 -10.22 -3.70 -4.53
C LYS A 68 -9.28 -2.85 -3.67
N THR A 69 -7.98 -3.09 -3.80
CA THR A 69 -6.95 -2.29 -3.14
C THR A 69 -6.95 -0.87 -3.71
N GLY A 70 -7.08 -0.74 -5.04
CA GLY A 70 -7.39 0.50 -5.78
C GLY A 70 -8.53 1.31 -5.19
N GLU A 71 -9.70 0.70 -5.16
CA GLU A 71 -10.94 1.34 -4.70
C GLU A 71 -10.87 1.77 -3.23
N LEU A 72 -10.24 0.95 -2.38
CA LEU A 72 -10.06 1.27 -0.97
C LEU A 72 -9.07 2.44 -0.79
N ALA A 73 -7.98 2.46 -1.55
CA ALA A 73 -7.04 3.59 -1.53
C ALA A 73 -7.72 4.88 -1.97
N PHE A 74 -8.47 4.84 -3.08
CA PHE A 74 -9.26 5.99 -3.55
C PHE A 74 -10.22 6.49 -2.46
N SER A 75 -10.94 5.59 -1.79
CA SER A 75 -11.88 5.96 -0.72
C SER A 75 -11.20 6.67 0.46
N HIS A 76 -10.04 6.19 0.89
CA HIS A 76 -9.26 6.85 1.94
C HIS A 76 -8.74 8.21 1.49
N ILE A 77 -8.15 8.30 0.30
CA ILE A 77 -7.63 9.57 -0.24
C ILE A 77 -8.75 10.57 -0.51
N GLN A 78 -9.93 10.12 -0.96
CA GLN A 78 -11.13 10.93 -1.10
C GLN A 78 -11.54 11.55 0.24
N GLY A 79 -11.51 10.78 1.33
CA GLY A 79 -11.80 11.29 2.67
C GLY A 79 -10.79 12.36 3.11
N LEU A 80 -9.49 12.10 2.93
CA LEU A 80 -8.43 13.05 3.29
C LEU A 80 -8.49 14.33 2.44
N PHE A 81 -8.68 14.18 1.14
CA PHE A 81 -8.83 15.30 0.22
C PHE A 81 -10.04 16.16 0.59
N ALA A 82 -11.19 15.54 0.87
CA ALA A 82 -12.37 16.27 1.31
C ALA A 82 -12.11 17.03 2.62
N LEU A 83 -11.41 16.43 3.59
CA LEU A 83 -11.09 17.08 4.86
C LEU A 83 -10.17 18.30 4.70
N ILE A 84 -9.21 18.25 3.77
CA ILE A 84 -8.20 19.30 3.59
C ILE A 84 -8.70 20.40 2.64
N CYS A 85 -9.48 20.03 1.63
CA CYS A 85 -9.86 20.93 0.54
C CYS A 85 -11.30 21.48 0.65
N THR A 86 -12.03 21.11 1.70
CA THR A 86 -13.40 21.60 1.96
C THR A 86 -13.36 22.67 3.05
N GLU A 87 -13.93 23.84 2.76
CA GLU A 87 -14.05 24.93 3.73
C GLU A 87 -15.04 24.58 4.86
N ASP A 88 -16.19 23.98 4.50
CA ASP A 88 -17.26 23.61 5.44
C ASP A 88 -17.79 22.22 5.12
N TYR A 89 -17.38 21.23 5.93
CA TYR A 89 -17.74 19.82 5.75
C TYR A 89 -19.20 19.52 6.15
N GLN A 90 -19.90 20.47 6.79
CA GLN A 90 -21.29 20.29 7.20
C GLN A 90 -22.27 20.64 6.08
N ASP A 91 -21.82 21.39 5.07
CA ASP A 91 -22.60 21.75 3.90
C ASP A 91 -22.21 20.87 2.70
N PRO A 92 -23.05 19.90 2.28
CA PRO A 92 -22.76 19.02 1.15
C PRO A 92 -22.52 19.77 -0.17
N LEU A 93 -23.02 21.00 -0.31
CA LEU A 93 -22.82 21.82 -1.51
C LEU A 93 -21.44 22.49 -1.54
N LYS A 94 -20.78 22.61 -0.37
CA LYS A 94 -19.42 23.14 -0.23
C LYS A 94 -18.36 22.04 -0.12
N MET A 95 -18.79 20.80 0.07
CA MET A 95 -17.88 19.66 0.12
C MET A 95 -17.17 19.46 -1.21
N ARG A 96 -15.85 19.51 -1.17
CA ARG A 96 -15.01 19.28 -2.34
C ARG A 96 -14.62 17.81 -2.42
N LEU A 97 -15.23 17.10 -3.35
CA LEU A 97 -14.88 15.70 -3.65
C LEU A 97 -13.74 15.64 -4.66
N LEU A 98 -13.02 14.51 -4.67
CA LEU A 98 -11.89 14.24 -5.53
C LEU A 98 -12.42 13.60 -6.81
N PRO A 99 -12.29 14.25 -7.98
CA PRO A 99 -12.70 13.63 -9.22
C PRO A 99 -11.83 12.40 -9.52
N GLN A 100 -12.46 11.31 -9.97
CA GLN A 100 -11.77 10.04 -10.23
C GLN A 100 -10.66 10.19 -11.28
N GLU A 101 -10.86 11.06 -12.27
CA GLU A 101 -9.89 11.37 -13.32
C GLU A 101 -8.63 12.07 -12.82
N GLN A 102 -8.66 12.66 -11.62
CA GLN A 102 -7.49 13.25 -10.98
C GLN A 102 -6.73 12.25 -10.11
N PHE A 103 -7.33 11.10 -9.78
CA PHE A 103 -6.69 10.11 -8.93
C PHE A 103 -5.75 9.22 -9.73
N ILE A 104 -4.46 9.34 -9.44
CA ILE A 104 -3.40 8.57 -10.08
C ILE A 104 -2.89 7.53 -9.08
N TRP A 105 -3.14 6.26 -9.37
CA TRP A 105 -2.44 5.16 -8.70
C TRP A 105 -1.10 4.94 -9.41
N TYR A 106 0.00 5.04 -8.66
CA TYR A 106 1.31 4.73 -9.20
C TYR A 106 1.66 3.25 -8.97
N ASP A 107 1.93 2.86 -7.72
CA ASP A 107 2.33 1.48 -7.40
C ASP A 107 2.10 1.13 -5.92
N TRP A 108 2.38 -0.12 -5.57
CA TRP A 108 2.29 -0.66 -4.22
C TRP A 108 3.53 -1.49 -3.85
N TYR A 109 3.90 -1.45 -2.56
CA TYR A 109 5.10 -2.10 -2.04
C TYR A 109 4.76 -2.88 -0.77
N THR A 110 5.16 -4.15 -0.72
CA THR A 110 5.05 -4.95 0.50
C THR A 110 6.17 -4.62 1.49
N TYR A 111 6.01 -4.96 2.76
CA TYR A 111 7.00 -4.76 3.82
C TYR A 111 8.38 -5.28 3.43
N SER A 112 8.43 -6.47 2.81
CA SER A 112 9.67 -7.08 2.35
C SER A 112 10.38 -6.30 1.22
N ASP A 113 9.70 -5.33 0.62
CA ASP A 113 10.11 -4.61 -0.58
C ASP A 113 10.03 -3.08 -0.43
N TRP A 114 9.96 -2.56 0.80
CA TRP A 114 9.96 -1.12 1.03
C TRP A 114 11.25 -0.43 0.57
N GLY A 115 12.35 -1.19 0.43
CA GLY A 115 13.64 -0.72 -0.06
C GLY A 115 13.75 -0.73 -1.58
N ASN A 116 12.63 -0.95 -2.29
CA ASN A 116 12.58 -0.84 -3.73
C ASN A 116 13.18 0.51 -4.19
N PRO A 117 14.09 0.51 -5.20
CA PRO A 117 14.77 1.73 -5.64
C PRO A 117 13.83 2.86 -6.06
N GLN A 118 12.68 2.54 -6.66
CA GLN A 118 11.66 3.52 -7.04
C GLN A 118 10.92 4.06 -5.82
N ALA A 119 10.51 3.19 -4.89
CA ALA A 119 9.85 3.61 -3.65
C ALA A 119 10.74 4.57 -2.84
N VAL A 120 12.02 4.23 -2.67
CA VAL A 120 13.01 5.05 -1.97
C VAL A 120 13.25 6.38 -2.68
N GLU A 121 13.39 6.35 -4.02
CA GLU A 121 13.60 7.57 -4.80
C GLU A 121 12.37 8.48 -4.78
N ILE A 122 11.15 7.94 -4.86
CA ILE A 122 9.91 8.71 -4.70
C ILE A 122 9.87 9.35 -3.32
N ALA A 123 10.08 8.57 -2.25
CA ALA A 123 10.08 9.07 -0.87
C ALA A 123 11.08 10.22 -0.69
N LYS A 124 12.27 10.10 -1.27
CA LYS A 124 13.29 11.15 -1.28
C LYS A 124 12.84 12.40 -2.02
N ARG A 125 12.26 12.27 -3.22
CA ARG A 125 11.80 13.40 -4.05
C ARG A 125 10.70 14.20 -3.38
N VAL A 126 9.76 13.52 -2.71
CA VAL A 126 8.62 14.17 -2.05
C VAL A 126 8.96 14.68 -0.65
N ASN A 127 10.10 14.30 -0.07
CA ASN A 127 10.40 14.62 1.32
C ASN A 127 10.46 16.14 1.59
N SER A 128 10.92 16.93 0.62
CA SER A 128 10.99 18.39 0.71
C SER A 128 9.69 19.11 0.39
N TRP A 129 8.67 18.38 -0.08
CA TRP A 129 7.38 18.96 -0.44
C TRP A 129 6.60 19.35 0.80
N GLU A 130 5.79 20.41 0.67
CA GLU A 130 4.91 20.86 1.74
C GLU A 130 3.98 19.72 2.18
N CYS A 131 3.93 19.45 3.48
CA CYS A 131 3.12 18.37 4.03
C CYS A 131 1.77 18.92 4.49
N LEU A 132 0.72 18.57 3.77
CA LEU A 132 -0.66 18.98 4.10
C LEU A 132 -1.32 18.03 5.10
N ALA A 133 -0.89 16.76 5.10
CA ALA A 133 -1.33 15.78 6.07
C ALA A 133 -0.22 14.78 6.35
N ASN A 134 -0.07 14.44 7.62
CA ASN A 134 0.75 13.32 8.07
C ASN A 134 0.02 12.64 9.23
N ILE A 135 -0.58 11.49 8.95
CA ILE A 135 -1.44 10.74 9.88
C ILE A 135 -0.71 9.47 10.26
N ASP A 136 -0.57 9.26 11.56
CA ASP A 136 -0.21 7.99 12.16
C ASP A 136 -1.31 7.64 13.16
N SER A 137 -2.02 6.54 12.92
CA SER A 137 -3.16 6.13 13.72
C SER A 137 -3.17 4.62 13.93
N ALA A 138 -3.96 4.21 14.93
CA ALA A 138 -4.07 2.81 15.33
C ALA A 138 -2.68 2.19 15.57
N GLU A 139 -1.80 2.86 16.32
CA GLU A 139 -0.46 2.34 16.66
C GLU A 139 0.40 2.00 15.43
N GLY A 140 0.38 2.84 14.40
CA GLY A 140 1.12 2.63 13.15
C GLY A 140 0.51 1.64 12.18
N TYR A 141 -0.67 1.07 12.46
CA TYR A 141 -1.36 0.16 11.53
C TYR A 141 -2.03 0.90 10.37
N PHE A 142 -2.24 2.20 10.50
CA PHE A 142 -2.67 3.04 9.39
C PHE A 142 -1.86 4.33 9.39
N LYS A 143 -1.09 4.52 8.32
CA LYS A 143 -0.41 5.79 8.05
C LYS A 143 -0.90 6.39 6.74
N ALA A 144 -0.93 7.70 6.66
CA ALA A 144 -1.24 8.42 5.45
C ALA A 144 -0.45 9.72 5.38
N THR A 145 0.02 10.09 4.20
CA THR A 145 0.56 11.43 3.97
C THR A 145 -0.01 12.04 2.68
N LEU A 146 -0.25 13.35 2.71
CA LEU A 146 -0.51 14.16 1.53
C LEU A 146 0.51 15.28 1.49
N ARG A 147 1.15 15.46 0.33
CA ARG A 147 2.20 16.45 0.11
C ARG A 147 1.96 17.24 -1.17
N GLN A 148 2.18 18.54 -1.12
CA GLN A 148 1.90 19.45 -2.22
C GLN A 148 3.15 19.78 -3.04
N SER A 149 2.97 19.78 -4.36
CA SER A 149 3.91 20.28 -5.36
C SER A 149 3.21 21.26 -6.29
N ASP A 150 3.97 21.88 -7.19
CA ASP A 150 3.42 22.76 -8.24
C ASP A 150 2.54 22.00 -9.25
N GLU A 151 2.69 20.67 -9.36
CA GLU A 151 1.97 19.82 -10.32
C GLU A 151 0.69 19.20 -9.76
N GLY A 152 0.53 19.21 -8.44
CA GLY A 152 -0.56 18.51 -7.74
C GLY A 152 -0.15 17.97 -6.38
N LEU A 153 -0.96 17.04 -5.84
CA LEU A 153 -0.70 16.42 -4.54
C LEU A 153 -0.14 15.02 -4.71
N PHE A 154 0.95 14.71 -4.03
CA PHE A 154 1.37 13.33 -3.78
C PHE A 154 0.61 12.76 -2.59
N TRP A 155 0.27 11.48 -2.65
CA TRP A 155 -0.25 10.74 -1.51
C TRP A 155 0.48 9.42 -1.32
N ALA A 156 0.58 9.00 -0.06
CA ALA A 156 0.96 7.64 0.30
C ALA A 156 0.08 7.12 1.44
N LEU A 157 -0.22 5.82 1.41
CA LEU A 157 -0.92 5.09 2.46
C LEU A 157 -0.07 3.91 2.91
N GLU A 158 -0.08 3.62 4.20
CA GLU A 158 0.44 2.36 4.76
C GLU A 158 -0.67 1.64 5.52
N TRP A 159 -0.87 0.36 5.21
CA TRP A 159 -1.84 -0.49 5.88
C TRP A 159 -1.17 -1.67 6.56
N ASN A 160 -1.49 -1.84 7.83
CA ASN A 160 -1.08 -2.92 8.72
C ASN A 160 0.44 -3.16 8.78
N GLN A 161 1.24 -2.10 8.62
CA GLN A 161 2.72 -2.19 8.54
C GLN A 161 3.18 -3.20 7.46
N TYR A 162 2.36 -3.42 6.43
CA TYR A 162 2.59 -4.44 5.42
C TYR A 162 2.57 -3.88 4.01
N LEU A 163 1.55 -3.10 3.65
CA LEU A 163 1.40 -2.60 2.30
C LEU A 163 1.53 -1.10 2.29
N ARG A 164 2.40 -0.59 1.43
CA ARG A 164 2.43 0.82 1.05
C ARG A 164 1.82 0.99 -0.32
N LEU A 165 1.08 2.07 -0.49
CA LEU A 165 0.50 2.49 -1.75
C LEU A 165 0.89 3.93 -1.98
N VAL A 166 1.27 4.27 -3.20
CA VAL A 166 1.66 5.63 -3.54
C VAL A 166 0.99 6.08 -4.82
N GLY A 167 0.77 7.38 -4.93
CA GLY A 167 0.15 7.97 -6.11
C GLY A 167 0.06 9.48 -6.05
N GLY A 168 -0.69 10.03 -7.00
CA GLY A 168 -0.88 11.46 -7.17
C GLY A 168 -2.36 11.86 -7.25
N ILE A 169 -2.60 13.15 -7.06
CA ILE A 169 -3.83 13.86 -7.39
C ILE A 169 -3.44 14.98 -8.36
N SER A 170 -3.68 14.76 -9.65
CA SER A 170 -3.39 15.71 -10.72
C SER A 170 -4.15 15.34 -12.00
N LEU A 171 -4.33 16.29 -12.90
CA LEU A 171 -4.93 16.05 -14.23
C LEU A 171 -3.97 15.31 -15.18
N SER A 172 -2.67 15.35 -14.91
CA SER A 172 -1.63 14.70 -15.71
C SER A 172 -0.69 13.89 -14.82
N ARG A 173 0.06 12.96 -15.44
CA ARG A 173 1.12 12.24 -14.74
C ARG A 173 2.11 13.25 -14.14
N MET A 174 2.40 13.07 -12.86
CA MET A 174 3.35 13.91 -12.13
C MET A 174 4.79 13.47 -12.41
N SER A 175 5.70 14.42 -12.54
CA SER A 175 7.13 14.21 -12.84
C SER A 175 7.86 13.42 -11.76
N VAL A 176 7.35 13.42 -10.52
CA VAL A 176 7.86 12.57 -9.43
C VAL A 176 7.91 11.09 -9.81
N PHE A 177 7.01 10.65 -10.70
CA PHE A 177 6.89 9.28 -11.19
C PHE A 177 7.66 8.99 -12.49
N GLU A 178 8.51 9.91 -12.93
CA GLU A 178 9.26 9.81 -14.18
C GLU A 178 10.75 9.58 -13.94
N GLY A 179 11.42 8.86 -14.85
CA GLY A 179 12.85 8.60 -14.76
C GLY A 179 13.27 7.93 -13.45
N LEU A 180 12.43 7.04 -12.92
CA LEU A 180 12.72 6.32 -11.69
C LEU A 180 13.75 5.20 -11.95
N PRO A 181 14.57 4.82 -10.95
CA PRO A 181 15.58 3.78 -11.10
C PRO A 181 14.98 2.44 -11.55
N ASP A 182 15.80 1.61 -12.20
CA ASP A 182 15.39 0.26 -12.58
C ASP A 182 15.15 -0.61 -11.34
N GLU A 183 14.10 -1.43 -11.37
CA GLU A 183 13.73 -2.30 -10.25
C GLU A 183 14.49 -3.63 -10.24
N GLY A 184 15.36 -3.90 -11.22
CA GLY A 184 16.13 -5.14 -11.31
C GLY A 184 15.30 -6.35 -11.72
N TRP A 185 14.27 -6.14 -12.54
CA TRP A 185 13.43 -7.24 -13.05
C TRP A 185 14.22 -8.21 -13.93
N MET A 186 14.23 -9.48 -13.54
CA MET A 186 14.82 -10.59 -14.29
C MET A 186 13.73 -11.38 -15.03
N ALA A 187 14.03 -11.78 -16.27
CA ALA A 187 13.14 -12.65 -17.05
C ALA A 187 13.17 -14.08 -16.51
N THR A 188 12.03 -14.76 -16.58
CA THR A 188 11.80 -16.14 -16.14
C THR A 188 10.95 -16.85 -17.18
N PRO A 189 10.92 -18.20 -17.22
CA PRO A 189 10.04 -18.93 -18.15
C PRO A 189 8.55 -18.59 -17.99
N GLU A 190 8.12 -18.17 -16.80
CA GLU A 190 6.71 -17.91 -16.46
C GLU A 190 6.37 -16.41 -16.37
N GLY A 191 7.32 -15.52 -16.68
CA GLY A 191 7.13 -14.07 -16.57
C GLY A 191 8.38 -13.34 -16.12
N ARG A 192 8.26 -12.40 -15.18
CA ARG A 192 9.38 -11.64 -14.61
C ARG A 192 9.38 -11.77 -13.09
N MET A 193 10.55 -11.82 -12.50
CA MET A 193 10.75 -11.79 -11.05
C MET A 193 11.73 -10.68 -10.70
N ARG A 194 11.62 -10.10 -9.51
CA ARG A 194 12.67 -9.27 -8.92
C ARG A 194 12.88 -9.66 -7.47
N GLN A 195 14.05 -9.33 -6.95
CA GLN A 195 14.34 -9.51 -5.54
C GLN A 195 13.63 -8.40 -4.76
N ASN A 196 12.91 -8.79 -3.70
CA ASN A 196 12.36 -7.83 -2.75
C ASN A 196 13.51 -7.27 -1.90
N ILE A 197 13.56 -5.95 -1.75
CA ILE A 197 14.60 -5.27 -0.97
C ILE A 197 13.96 -4.72 0.31
N PRO A 198 14.32 -5.24 1.49
CA PRO A 198 13.80 -4.69 2.74
C PRO A 198 14.34 -3.29 2.98
N HIS A 199 13.58 -2.46 3.68
CA HIS A 199 14.01 -1.13 4.12
C HIS A 199 14.17 -1.09 5.63
N ASP A 200 15.17 -0.35 6.10
CA ASP A 200 15.30 -0.02 7.51
C ASP A 200 14.23 1.01 7.88
N THR A 201 13.38 0.67 8.84
CA THR A 201 12.26 1.51 9.29
C THR A 201 12.73 2.82 9.92
N ASP A 202 13.93 2.83 10.51
CA ASP A 202 14.49 4.04 11.13
C ASP A 202 14.98 5.05 10.08
N SER A 203 15.28 4.58 8.87
CA SER A 203 15.71 5.40 7.74
C SER A 203 14.55 5.88 6.85
N ASP A 204 13.33 5.44 7.14
CA ASP A 204 12.17 5.70 6.31
C ASP A 204 11.63 7.13 6.48
N GLN A 205 11.61 7.86 5.38
CA GLN A 205 11.17 9.26 5.36
C GLN A 205 9.80 9.45 4.71
N LEU A 206 9.16 8.39 4.19
CA LEU A 206 7.91 8.53 3.43
C LEU A 206 6.79 9.16 4.27
N PHE A 207 6.66 8.75 5.52
CA PHE A 207 5.67 9.25 6.48
C PHE A 207 6.29 10.21 7.52
N SER A 208 7.42 10.83 7.18
CA SER A 208 7.98 11.94 7.94
C SER A 208 7.36 13.26 7.47
N GLY A 209 7.52 14.35 8.23
CA GLY A 209 7.07 15.69 7.83
C GLY A 209 6.19 16.37 8.88
N VAL A 210 6.39 17.68 9.02
CA VAL A 210 5.56 18.54 9.88
C VAL A 210 4.44 19.10 9.02
N VAL A 211 3.20 18.95 9.49
CA VAL A 211 2.03 19.47 8.78
C VAL A 211 2.06 20.99 8.77
N SER A 212 2.07 21.59 7.59
CA SER A 212 1.90 23.03 7.42
C SER A 212 0.49 23.41 7.88
N GLN A 213 0.39 24.38 8.79
CA GLN A 213 -0.89 25.02 9.06
C GLN A 213 -1.11 26.05 7.95
N SER A 214 -2.08 25.78 7.08
CA SER A 214 -2.62 26.80 6.19
C SER A 214 -3.32 27.86 7.05
N GLU A 215 -2.72 29.05 7.15
CA GLU A 215 -3.36 30.25 7.74
C GLU A 215 -4.58 30.71 6.93
#